data_AF-A0A9P4H2T6-F1
#
_entry.id   AF-A0A9P4H2T6-F1
#
_cell.length_a   1.000
_cell.length_b   1.000
_cell.length_c   1.000
_cell.angle_alpha   90.00
_cell.angle_beta   90.00
_cell.angle_gamma   90.00
#
_symmetry.space_group_name_H-M   'P 1'
#
loop_
_entity.id
_entity.type
_entity.pdbx_description
1 polymer ?
#
loop_
_entity_poly.entity_id
_entity_poly.type
_entity_poly.pdbx_seq_one_letter_code
_entity_poly.pdbx_strand_id
1 'polypeptide(L)'
;EYCKKHQECSCHTRKEPINGMRLIDCEQMAIVEARASPWVALSYMWGETDTTPFPHLPDTITDAITVTKQLGYRYLRVDQYCIDQSNSAHRDSQLQKMDQIFMGAVLIIVAAA
;
A
#
# COMPACT_ATOMS: atom_id res chain seq x y z
N GLU A 1 -8.56 -0.84 -22.86
CA GLU A 1 -8.36 -0.44 -24.27
C GLU A 1 -8.68 1.05 -24.54
N TYR A 2 -8.60 2.00 -23.59
CA TYR A 2 -8.96 3.42 -23.86
C TYR A 2 -8.00 4.49 -23.31
N CYS A 3 -6.80 4.11 -22.87
CA CYS A 3 -5.82 5.09 -22.36
C CYS A 3 -4.44 4.85 -23.01
N LYS A 4 -4.35 5.02 -24.33
CA LYS A 4 -3.06 4.97 -25.06
C LYS A 4 -2.77 6.21 -25.92
N LYS A 5 -3.65 7.23 -25.91
CA LYS A 5 -3.58 8.35 -26.88
C LYS A 5 -3.57 9.76 -26.28
N HIS A 6 -3.45 9.92 -24.97
CA HIS A 6 -3.29 11.26 -24.37
C HIS A 6 -1.90 11.39 -23.75
N GLN A 7 -0.97 11.94 -24.52
CA GLN A 7 0.36 12.36 -24.05
C GLN A 7 0.30 13.52 -23.03
N GLU A 8 -0.88 14.08 -22.79
CA GLU A 8 -1.16 15.17 -21.84
C GLU A 8 -2.26 14.80 -20.84
N CYS A 9 -2.44 13.52 -20.50
CA CYS A 9 -3.28 13.16 -19.36
C CYS A 9 -2.40 13.05 -18.11
N SER A 10 -2.67 13.87 -17.10
CA SER A 10 -1.94 13.84 -15.82
C SER A 10 -2.15 12.57 -14.99
N CYS A 11 -2.87 11.58 -15.54
CA CYS A 11 -3.22 10.34 -14.89
C CYS A 11 -2.05 9.34 -14.74
N HIS A 12 -0.91 9.56 -15.41
CA HIS A 12 0.25 8.65 -15.35
C HIS A 12 1.62 9.34 -15.24
N THR A 13 1.68 10.57 -14.72
CA THR A 13 2.97 11.13 -14.30
C THR A 13 3.51 10.27 -13.16
N ARG A 14 4.72 9.71 -13.34
CA ARG A 14 5.47 8.96 -12.32
C ARG A 14 5.58 9.85 -11.08
N LYS A 15 4.69 9.64 -10.10
CA LYS A 15 4.71 10.39 -8.84
C LYS A 15 5.99 10.04 -8.09
N GLU A 16 6.73 11.05 -7.64
CA GLU A 16 7.86 10.85 -6.75
C GLU A 16 7.41 10.03 -5.52
N PRO A 17 8.28 9.17 -4.97
CA PRO A 17 7.92 8.40 -3.79
C PRO A 17 7.54 9.35 -2.66
N ILE A 18 6.36 9.12 -2.09
CA ILE A 18 5.82 9.93 -1.01
C ILE A 18 6.77 9.81 0.20
N ASN A 19 7.28 10.95 0.67
CA ASN A 19 8.28 10.95 1.75
C ASN A 19 7.79 10.17 2.99
N GLY A 20 8.63 9.27 3.48
CA GLY A 20 8.35 8.41 4.65
C GLY A 20 7.31 7.31 4.41
N MET A 21 6.90 7.08 3.16
CA MET A 21 6.00 5.97 2.82
C MET A 21 6.73 4.64 2.98
N ARG A 22 6.12 3.71 3.70
CA ARG A 22 6.58 2.32 3.81
C ARG A 22 5.61 1.38 3.12
N LEU A 23 6.11 0.23 2.71
CA LEU A 23 5.40 -0.83 2.00
C LEU A 23 5.86 -2.18 2.56
N ILE A 24 5.00 -3.19 2.44
CA ILE A 24 5.40 -4.59 2.64
C ILE A 24 6.03 -5.08 1.34
N ASP A 25 7.26 -5.56 1.42
CA ASP A 25 7.89 -6.37 0.38
C ASP A 25 7.37 -7.81 0.49
N CYS A 26 6.50 -8.21 -0.44
CA CYS A 26 5.83 -9.51 -0.43
C CYS A 26 6.76 -10.68 -0.77
N GLU A 27 7.97 -10.42 -1.29
CA GLU A 27 8.98 -11.44 -1.55
C GLU A 27 9.85 -11.67 -0.32
N GLN A 28 10.30 -10.59 0.31
CA GLN A 28 11.21 -10.64 1.46
C GLN A 28 10.47 -10.73 2.80
N MET A 29 9.15 -10.55 2.80
CA MET A 29 8.31 -10.44 4.00
C MET A 29 8.91 -9.44 4.99
N ALA A 30 9.13 -8.21 4.51
CA ALA A 30 9.73 -7.13 5.28
C ALA A 30 9.05 -5.79 4.99
N ILE A 31 9.01 -4.91 5.99
CA ILE A 31 8.55 -3.52 5.80
C ILE A 31 9.74 -2.70 5.31
N VAL A 32 9.59 -2.07 4.15
CA VAL A 32 10.64 -1.30 3.47
C VAL A 32 10.15 0.10 3.15
N GLU A 33 11.08 1.06 3.04
CA GLU A 33 10.76 2.38 2.50
C GLU A 33 10.42 2.28 1.01
N ALA A 34 9.38 3.02 0.62
CA ALA A 34 8.93 3.06 -0.75
C ALA A 34 9.98 3.73 -1.64
N ARG A 35 10.45 2.99 -2.63
CA ARG A 35 11.24 3.53 -3.74
C ARG A 35 10.31 3.87 -4.90
N ALA A 36 10.85 4.38 -6.00
CA ALA A 36 10.09 4.68 -7.23
C ALA A 36 9.65 3.40 -7.98
N SER A 37 8.92 2.53 -7.29
CA SER A 37 8.41 1.22 -7.71
C SER A 37 6.89 1.21 -7.62
N PRO A 38 6.17 0.48 -8.50
CA PRO A 38 4.73 0.32 -8.39
C PRO A 38 4.34 -0.43 -7.12
N TRP A 39 3.22 -0.04 -6.51
CA TRP A 39 2.63 -0.73 -5.36
C TRP A 39 1.14 -0.95 -5.53
N VAL A 40 0.63 -1.96 -4.82
CA VAL A 40 -0.79 -2.23 -4.60
C VAL A 40 -1.18 -1.67 -3.24
N ALA A 41 -2.41 -1.22 -3.06
CA ALA A 41 -2.93 -0.83 -1.74
C ALA A 41 -4.04 -1.76 -1.27
N LEU A 42 -4.14 -1.98 0.04
CA LEU A 42 -5.24 -2.72 0.67
C LEU A 42 -6.17 -1.74 1.41
N SER A 43 -7.45 -1.77 1.06
CA SER A 43 -8.53 -1.09 1.77
C SER A 43 -9.37 -2.13 2.50
N TYR A 44 -9.37 -2.08 3.83
CA TYR A 44 -10.06 -3.02 4.71
C TYR A 44 -10.39 -2.34 6.05
N MET A 45 -11.34 -2.90 6.79
CA MET A 45 -11.58 -2.50 8.18
C MET A 45 -10.66 -3.30 9.11
N TRP A 46 -9.99 -2.62 10.05
CA TRP A 46 -9.18 -3.29 11.05
C TRP A 46 -10.09 -3.90 12.11
N GLY A 47 -9.94 -5.20 12.38
CA GLY A 47 -10.63 -5.89 13.47
C GLY A 47 -9.98 -5.66 14.84
N GLU A 48 -10.73 -5.88 15.92
CA GLU A 48 -10.23 -5.77 17.30
C GLU A 48 -9.05 -6.71 17.59
N THR A 49 -8.95 -7.83 16.86
CA THR A 49 -7.89 -8.83 16.99
C THR A 49 -6.71 -8.62 16.03
N ASP A 50 -6.76 -7.62 15.16
CA ASP A 50 -5.79 -7.50 14.06
C ASP A 50 -4.42 -6.98 14.51
N THR A 51 -4.23 -6.58 15.76
CA THR A 51 -2.95 -6.04 16.27
C THR A 51 -1.86 -7.10 16.45
N THR A 52 -1.76 -8.07 15.55
CA THR A 52 -0.68 -9.06 15.57
C THR A 52 0.63 -8.38 15.11
N PRO A 53 1.75 -8.61 15.81
CA PRO A 53 3.03 -8.04 15.40
C PRO A 53 3.53 -8.70 14.12
N PHE A 54 3.98 -7.88 13.16
CA PHE A 54 4.64 -8.37 11.95
C PHE A 54 5.84 -9.28 12.32
N PRO A 55 6.05 -10.44 11.66
CA PRO A 55 5.41 -10.91 10.42
C PRO A 55 4.16 -11.80 10.64
N HIS A 56 3.57 -11.85 11.84
CA HIS A 56 2.31 -12.54 12.05
C HIS A 56 1.17 -11.65 11.54
N LEU A 57 0.45 -12.12 10.54
CA LEU A 57 -0.54 -11.33 9.81
C LEU A 57 -1.92 -11.98 9.92
N PRO A 58 -3.00 -11.18 10.05
CA PRO A 58 -4.37 -11.63 9.82
C PRO A 58 -4.54 -12.25 8.44
N ASP A 59 -5.52 -13.15 8.31
CA ASP A 59 -5.81 -13.87 7.06
C ASP A 59 -6.06 -12.90 5.90
N THR A 60 -6.83 -11.82 6.13
CA THR A 60 -7.11 -10.77 5.13
C THR A 60 -5.83 -10.19 4.52
N ILE A 61 -4.78 -10.00 5.33
CA ILE A 61 -3.52 -9.39 4.90
C ILE A 61 -2.64 -10.45 4.21
N THR A 62 -2.66 -11.68 4.69
CA THR A 62 -2.01 -12.83 4.03
C THR A 62 -2.60 -13.08 2.64
N ASP A 63 -3.92 -12.99 2.50
CA ASP A 63 -4.62 -13.09 1.22
C ASP A 63 -4.27 -11.93 0.29
N ALA A 64 -4.25 -10.70 0.82
CA ALA A 64 -3.85 -9.53 0.05
C ALA A 64 -2.40 -9.63 -0.47
N ILE A 65 -1.47 -10.17 0.32
CA ILE A 65 -0.08 -10.46 -0.12
C ILE A 65 -0.10 -11.50 -1.24
N THR A 66 -0.89 -12.56 -1.09
CA THR A 66 -1.02 -13.62 -2.11
C THR A 66 -1.55 -13.06 -3.43
N VAL A 67 -2.63 -12.29 -3.39
CA VAL A 67 -3.23 -11.61 -4.55
C VAL A 67 -2.22 -10.66 -5.20
N THR A 68 -1.51 -9.87 -4.41
CA THR A 68 -0.48 -8.93 -4.91
C THR A 68 0.59 -9.65 -5.73
N LYS A 69 1.10 -10.78 -5.21
CA LYS A 69 2.09 -11.62 -5.89
C LYS A 69 1.52 -12.26 -7.16
N GLN A 70 0.29 -12.77 -7.12
CA GLN A 70 -0.38 -13.38 -8.27
C GLN A 70 -0.62 -12.38 -9.41
N LEU A 71 -0.85 -11.11 -9.07
CA LEU A 71 -0.98 -10.02 -10.04
C LEU A 71 0.37 -9.52 -10.59
N GLY A 72 1.49 -10.11 -10.15
CA GLY A 72 2.83 -9.75 -10.62
C GLY A 72 3.44 -8.51 -9.96
N TYR A 73 2.88 -8.06 -8.84
CA TYR A 73 3.43 -6.95 -8.05
C TYR A 73 4.19 -7.48 -6.83
N ARG A 74 5.18 -6.69 -6.39
CA ARG A 74 6.03 -7.02 -5.25
C ARG A 74 5.66 -6.27 -3.97
N TYR A 75 5.11 -5.08 -4.10
CA TYR A 75 4.91 -4.19 -2.95
C TYR A 75 3.43 -3.97 -2.65
N LEU A 76 3.06 -4.16 -1.39
CA LEU A 76 1.72 -3.96 -0.88
C LEU A 76 1.72 -2.90 0.23
N ARG A 77 0.79 -1.95 0.15
CA ARG A 77 0.49 -0.99 1.20
C ARG A 77 -0.61 -1.52 2.10
N VAL A 78 -0.29 -1.68 3.38
CA VAL A 78 -1.22 -2.07 4.44
C VAL A 78 -1.04 -1.08 5.59
N ASP A 79 -1.99 -0.18 5.78
CA ASP A 79 -1.79 0.99 6.66
C ASP A 79 -1.45 0.62 8.10
N GLN A 80 -2.03 -0.46 8.62
CA GLN A 80 -1.76 -0.94 9.97
C GLN A 80 -0.27 -1.22 10.23
N TYR A 81 0.44 -1.77 9.24
CA TYR A 81 1.86 -2.11 9.35
C TYR A 81 2.77 -1.04 8.74
N CYS A 82 2.31 -0.40 7.67
CA CYS A 82 3.11 0.55 6.91
C CYS A 82 3.16 1.94 7.57
N ILE A 83 2.20 2.27 8.43
CA ILE A 83 2.22 3.49 9.26
C ILE A 83 2.76 3.16 10.65
N ASP A 84 3.64 4.01 11.18
CA ASP A 84 4.17 3.80 12.52
C ASP A 84 3.13 4.28 13.53
N GLN A 85 2.34 3.35 14.06
CA GLN A 85 1.26 3.66 15.00
C GLN A 85 1.77 4.25 16.33
N SER A 86 3.04 4.03 16.66
CA SER A 86 3.66 4.56 17.87
C SER A 86 4.15 6.00 17.72
N ASN A 87 4.32 6.47 16.47
CA ASN A 87 4.84 7.79 16.15
C ASN A 87 3.72 8.66 15.55
N SER A 88 3.12 9.52 16.38
CA SER A 88 2.03 10.40 15.95
C SER A 88 2.42 11.33 14.80
N ALA A 89 3.64 11.87 14.78
CA ALA A 89 4.09 12.75 13.71
C ALA A 89 4.21 12.01 12.36
N HIS A 90 4.72 10.77 12.38
CA HIS A 90 4.74 9.92 11.17
C HIS A 90 3.32 9.58 10.74
N ARG A 91 2.49 9.10 11.66
CA ARG A 91 1.10 8.73 11.41
C ARG A 91 0.31 9.86 10.79
N ASP A 92 0.32 11.04 11.40
CA ASP A 92 -0.45 12.19 10.93
C ASP A 92 0.03 12.67 9.55
N SER A 93 1.35 12.63 9.30
CA SER A 93 1.94 12.93 7.98
C SER A 93 1.53 11.91 6.90
N GLN A 94 1.39 10.63 7.25
CA GLN A 94 0.91 9.60 6.32
C GLN A 94 -0.59 9.76 6.06
N LEU A 95 -1.39 10.07 7.09
CA LEU A 95 -2.84 10.28 6.97
C LEU A 95 -3.17 11.49 6.09
N GLN A 96 -2.41 12.58 6.22
CA GLN A 96 -2.54 13.77 5.35
C GLN A 96 -2.24 13.49 3.88
N LYS A 97 -1.58 12.37 3.55
CA LYS A 97 -1.18 11.99 2.19
C LYS A 97 -1.91 10.75 1.69
N MET A 98 -2.97 10.32 2.37
CA MET A 98 -3.73 9.12 1.99
C MET A 98 -4.29 9.23 0.57
N ASP A 99 -4.80 10.41 0.20
CA ASP A 99 -5.24 10.70 -1.16
C ASP A 99 -4.15 10.39 -2.20
N GLN A 100 -2.93 10.86 -1.96
CA GLN A 100 -1.79 10.64 -2.85
C GLN A 100 -1.35 9.18 -2.89
N ILE A 101 -1.37 8.49 -1.74
CA ILE A 101 -1.01 7.07 -1.61
C ILE A 101 -1.98 6.19 -2.40
N PHE A 102 -3.29 6.40 -2.23
CA PHE A 102 -4.30 5.65 -2.97
C PHE A 102 -4.31 6.00 -4.46
N MET A 103 -4.20 7.29 -4.81
CA MET A 103 -4.11 7.72 -6.21
C MET A 103 -2.80 7.33 -6.91
N GLY A 104 -1.78 6.92 -6.16
CA GLY A 104 -0.49 6.45 -6.70
C GLY A 104 -0.41 4.93 -6.85
N ALA A 105 -1.29 4.19 -6.17
CA ALA A 105 -1.35 2.74 -6.25
C ALA A 105 -1.76 2.30 -7.66
N VAL A 106 -1.20 1.19 -8.12
CA VAL A 106 -1.55 0.61 -9.43
C VAL A 106 -2.98 0.05 -9.41
N LEU A 107 -3.37 -0.51 -8.26
CA LEU A 107 -4.73 -0.95 -7.97
C LEU A 107 -4.94 -0.96 -6.45
N ILE A 108 -6.21 -1.00 -6.06
CA ILE A 108 -6.64 -1.11 -4.66
C ILE A 108 -7.39 -2.42 -4.51
N ILE A 109 -6.91 -3.30 -3.64
CA ILE A 109 -7.63 -4.47 -3.18
C ILE A 109 -8.62 -3.99 -2.11
N VAL A 110 -9.90 -4.29 -2.28
CA VAL A 110 -10.93 -3.99 -1.30
C VAL A 110 -11.37 -5.29 -0.66
N ALA A 111 -11.09 -5.45 0.63
CA ALA A 111 -11.63 -6.54 1.43
C ALA A 111 -12.92 -6.06 2.11
N ALA A 112 -14.06 -6.51 1.58
CA ALA A 112 -15.36 -6.28 2.18
C ALA A 112 -15.75 -7.49 3.03
N ALA A 113 -16.18 -7.23 4.26
CA ALA A 113 -16.72 -8.21 5.20
C ALA A 113 -18.23 -8.04 5.32
#